data_AF-A0A6P0R417-F1
#
_entry.id   AF-A0A6P0R417-F1
#
_cell.length_a   1.000
_cell.length_b   1.000
_cell.length_c   1.000
_cell.angle_alpha   90.00
_cell.angle_beta   90.00
_cell.angle_gamma   90.00
#
_symmetry.space_group_name_H-M   'P 1'
#
loop_
_entity.id
_entity.type
_entity.pdbx_description
1 polymer ?
#
loop_
_entity_poly.entity_id
_entity_poly.type
_entity_poly.pdbx_seq_one_letter_code
_entity_poly.pdbx_strand_id
1 'polypeptide(L)' 'MNKNLIWLFVIVAIVFVTIGDSLEFMPEPVQNASLESRKFVVGLWPRWLKPKNTNQRTEEALEKLETPGKTE' A
#
# COMPACT_ATOMS: atom_id res chain seq x y z
N MET A 1 30.20 -8.16 -13.54
CA MET A 1 28.93 -7.41 -13.66
C MET A 1 29.05 -6.47 -14.85
N ASN A 2 28.19 -6.61 -15.86
CA ASN A 2 28.30 -5.82 -17.10
C ASN A 2 27.94 -4.36 -16.81
N LYS A 3 28.82 -3.41 -17.20
CA LYS A 3 28.60 -1.97 -17.01
C LYS A 3 27.25 -1.49 -17.58
N ASN A 4 26.82 -2.07 -18.70
CA ASN A 4 25.53 -1.76 -19.34
C ASN A 4 24.34 -2.21 -18.49
N LEU A 5 24.48 -3.30 -17.72
CA LEU A 5 23.43 -3.80 -16.85
C LEU A 5 23.28 -2.89 -15.61
N ILE A 6 24.40 -2.41 -15.05
CA ILE A 6 24.40 -1.45 -13.94
C ILE A 6 23.70 -0.16 -14.36
N TRP A 7 24.03 0.37 -15.54
CA TRP A 7 23.38 1.57 -16.08
C TRP A 7 21.90 1.38 -16.34
N LEU A 8 21.49 0.20 -16.82
CA LEU A 8 20.07 -0.13 -16.99
C LEU A 8 19.33 -0.09 -15.65
N PHE A 9 19.89 -0.68 -14.59
CA PHE A 9 19.30 -0.61 -13.25
C PHE A 9 19.22 0.82 -12.70
N VAL A 10 20.24 1.65 -12.95
CA VAL A 10 20.24 3.07 -12.56
C VAL A 10 19.12 3.82 -13.28
N ILE A 11 18.96 3.63 -14.60
CA ILE A 11 17.90 4.27 -15.37
C ILE A 11 16.52 3.81 -14.90
N VAL A 12 16.33 2.52 -14.68
CA VAL A 12 15.07 1.97 -14.14
C VAL A 12 14.76 2.54 -12.77
N ALA A 13 15.76 2.67 -11.90
CA ALA A 13 15.58 3.26 -10.57
C ALA A 13 15.19 4.74 -10.64
N ILE A 14 15.83 5.52 -11.52
CA ILE A 14 15.48 6.93 -11.74
C ILE A 14 14.03 7.04 -12.23
N VAL A 15 13.67 6.29 -13.27
CA VAL A 15 12.30 6.27 -13.82
C VAL A 15 11.29 5.86 -12.74
N PHE A 16 11.62 4.83 -11.94
CA PHE A 16 10.78 4.36 -10.86
C PHE A 16 10.55 5.42 -9.78
N VAL A 17 11.58 6.19 -9.38
CA VAL A 17 11.44 7.24 -8.37
C VAL A 17 10.66 8.43 -8.94
N THR A 18 10.97 8.87 -10.16
CA THR A 18 10.28 10.03 -10.79
C THR A 18 8.81 9.74 -11.11
N ILE A 19 8.50 8.52 -11.56
CA ILE A 19 7.12 8.09 -11.81
C ILE A 19 6.43 7.76 -10.49
N GLY A 20 7.14 7.17 -9.53
CA GLY A 20 6.62 6.83 -8.22
C GLY A 20 6.04 8.04 -7.48
N ASP A 21 6.69 9.20 -7.58
CA ASP A 21 6.20 10.47 -7.02
C ASP A 21 4.96 10.99 -7.79
N SER A 22 4.88 10.74 -9.11
CA SER A 22 3.69 11.07 -9.92
C SER A 22 2.52 10.08 -9.71
N LEU A 23 2.76 8.94 -9.05
CA LEU A 23 1.76 7.92 -8.70
C LEU A 23 1.19 8.14 -7.30
N GLU A 24 1.20 9.38 -6.81
CA GLU A 24 0.63 9.80 -5.52
C GLU A 24 -0.85 9.38 -5.35
N PHE A 25 -1.53 9.09 -6.46
CA PHE A 25 -2.85 8.46 -6.51
C PHE A 25 -2.86 7.30 -7.50
N MET A 26 -2.29 6.14 -7.14
CA MET A 26 -2.54 4.92 -7.91
C MET A 26 -4.05 4.67 -8.01
N PRO A 27 -4.59 4.28 -9.18
CA PRO A 27 -6.03 4.10 -9.34
C PRO A 27 -6.55 3.06 -8.34
N GLU A 28 -7.77 3.26 -7.83
CA GLU A 28 -8.45 2.38 -6.85
C GLU A 28 -8.21 0.87 -7.04
N PRO A 29 -8.26 0.28 -8.26
CA PRO A 29 -7.96 -1.14 -8.45
C PRO A 29 -6.59 -1.58 -7.91
N VAL A 30 -5.56 -0.74 -8.05
CA VAL A 30 -4.21 -1.05 -7.57
C VAL A 30 -4.10 -0.89 -6.06
N GLN A 31 -4.78 0.12 -5.50
CA GLN A 31 -4.88 0.29 -4.05
C GLN A 31 -5.61 -0.90 -3.41
N ASN A 32 -6.73 -1.33 -3.99
CA ASN A 32 -7.52 -2.45 -3.53
C ASN A 32 -6.76 -3.77 -3.61
N ALA A 33 -6.02 -4.02 -4.70
CA ALA A 33 -5.18 -5.20 -4.83
C ALA A 33 -4.09 -5.28 -3.75
N SER A 34 -3.48 -4.14 -3.39
CA SER A 34 -2.50 -4.05 -2.30
C SER A 34 -3.14 -4.37 -0.94
N LEU A 35 -4.32 -3.80 -0.67
CA LEU A 35 -5.07 -4.07 0.57
C LEU A 35 -5.50 -5.54 0.67
N GLU A 36 -6.02 -6.12 -0.40
CA GLU A 36 -6.47 -7.50 -0.45
C GLU A 36 -5.31 -8.48 -0.26
N SER A 37 -4.18 -8.24 -0.91
CA SER A 37 -2.96 -9.05 -0.74
C SER A 37 -2.48 -9.05 0.70
N ARG A 38 -2.50 -7.88 1.38
CA ARG A 38 -2.15 -7.79 2.80
C ARG A 38 -3.12 -8.57 3.68
N LYS A 39 -4.43 -8.46 3.44
CA LYS A 39 -5.46 -9.20 4.19
C LYS A 39 -5.30 -10.71 4.01
N PHE A 40 -5.00 -11.17 2.79
CA PHE A 40 -4.72 -12.57 2.50
C PHE A 40 -3.51 -13.09 3.29
N VAL A 41 -2.36 -12.39 3.18
CA VAL A 41 -1.13 -12.79 3.86
C VAL A 41 -1.30 -12.78 5.38
N VAL A 42 -1.91 -11.74 5.95
CA VAL A 42 -2.20 -11.66 7.39
C VAL A 42 -3.23 -12.72 7.82
N GLY A 43 -4.13 -13.13 6.92
CA GLY A 43 -5.11 -14.20 7.15
C GLY A 43 -4.49 -15.59 7.26
N LEU A 44 -3.32 -15.81 6.66
CA LEU A 44 -2.56 -17.06 6.77
C LEU A 44 -1.78 -17.17 8.09
N TRP A 45 -1.65 -16.08 8.86
CA TRP A 45 -0.94 -16.10 10.12
C TRP A 45 -1.73 -16.84 11.21
N PRO A 46 -1.09 -17.72 11.98
CA PRO A 46 -1.73 -18.32 13.15
C PRO A 46 -2.19 -17.25 14.14
N ARG A 47 -3.33 -17.47 14.83
CA ARG A 47 -3.92 -16.46 15.74
C ARG A 47 -2.95 -15.96 16.81
N TRP A 48 -2.02 -16.80 17.27
CA TRP A 48 -1.02 -16.46 18.28
C TRP A 48 0.16 -15.62 17.77
N LEU A 49 0.30 -15.48 16.45
CA LEU A 49 1.41 -14.77 15.79
C LEU A 49 0.90 -13.66 14.86
N LYS A 50 -0.42 -13.45 14.79
CA LYS A 50 -1.03 -12.42 13.94
C LYS A 50 -0.50 -11.04 14.36
N PRO A 51 0.09 -10.27 13.44
CA PRO A 51 0.61 -8.94 13.76
C PRO A 51 -0.53 -8.00 14.17
N LYS A 52 -0.25 -7.09 15.11
CA LYS A 52 -1.19 -6.05 15.54
C LYS A 52 -1.44 -5.08 14.39
N ASN A 53 -2.70 -4.68 14.19
CA ASN A 53 -3.03 -3.66 13.19
C ASN A 53 -2.51 -2.29 13.66
N THR A 54 -1.54 -1.74 12.94
CA THR A 54 -0.95 -0.41 13.22
C THR A 54 -1.76 0.74 12.65
N ASN A 55 -2.64 0.46 11.70
CA ASN A 55 -3.40 1.45 10.94
C ASN A 55 -4.80 1.69 11.52
N GLN A 56 -5.13 1.12 12.69
CA GLN A 56 -6.44 1.25 13.33
C GLN A 56 -6.90 2.71 13.44
N ARG A 57 -5.98 3.62 13.81
CA ARG A 57 -6.30 5.06 13.92
C ARG A 57 -6.74 5.68 12.59
N THR A 58 -6.17 5.22 11.48
CA THR A 58 -6.51 5.69 10.14
C THR A 58 -7.82 5.08 9.66
N GLU A 59 -8.05 3.78 9.93
CA GLU A 59 -9.30 3.09 9.63
C GLU A 59 -10.49 3.74 10.38
N GLU A 60 -10.33 4.04 11.66
CA GLU A 60 -11.35 4.74 12.47
C GLU A 60 -11.61 6.17 11.98
N ALA A 61 -10.58 6.86 11.48
CA ALA A 61 -10.74 8.20 10.92
C ALA A 61 -11.48 8.16 9.57
N LEU A 62 -11.17 7.17 8.72
CA LEU A 62 -11.86 6.93 7.45
C LEU A 62 -13.33 6.57 7.67
N GLU A 63 -13.63 5.67 8.62
CA GLU A 63 -15.01 5.27 8.94
C GLU A 63 -15.87 6.47 9.40
N LYS A 64 -15.27 7.39 10.16
CA LYS A 64 -15.91 8.65 10.58
C LYS A 64 -16.14 9.63 9.42
N LEU A 65 -15.27 9.63 8.41
CA LEU A 65 -15.41 10.48 7.22
C LEU A 65 -16.42 9.90 6.22
N GLU A 66 -16.49 8.57 6.10
CA GLU A 66 -17.43 7.85 5.22
C GLU A 66 -18.86 7.80 5.81
N THR A 67 -19.03 8.00 7.12
CA THR A 67 -20.34 8.01 7.79
C THR A 67 -20.72 9.42 8.28
N PRO A 68 -21.01 10.40 7.40
CA PRO A 68 -21.38 11.77 7.81
C PRO A 68 -22.81 11.91 8.39
N GLY A 69 -23.47 10.80 8.81
CA GLY A 69 -24.92 10.79 9.08
C GLY A 69 -25.38 9.90 10.24
N LYS A 70 -24.58 9.72 11.30
CA LYS A 70 -25.04 9.08 12.56
C LYS A 70 -24.77 9.93 13.81
N THR A 71 -24.88 11.24 13.65
CA THR A 71 -25.13 12.17 14.76
C THR A 71 -26.46 12.86 14.49
N GLU A 72 -27.54 12.12 14.75
CA GLU A 72 -28.80 12.54 15.38
C GLU A 72 -29.74 11.33 15.48
#